data_AF-A0AAD7D752-F1
#
_entry.id   AF-A0AAD7D752-F1
#
_cell.length_a   1.000
_cell.length_b   1.000
_cell.length_c   1.000
_cell.angle_alpha   90.00
_cell.angle_beta   90.00
_cell.angle_gamma   90.00
#
_symmetry.space_group_name_H-M   'P 1'
#
loop_
_entity.id
_entity.type
_entity.pdbx_description
1 polymer ?
#
loop_
_entity_poly.entity_id
_entity_poly.type
_entity_poly.pdbx_seq_one_letter_code
_entity_poly.pdbx_strand_id
1 'polypeptide(L)'
;AFLIWRLQNERVIRAKEPASEHEIYNRWLKTINNQLGLDHAMTEEGKYGKRAIKNALVLKTWRKVLKDDHKLPKDWIWETEVLVGVG
;
A
#
# COMPACT_ATOMS: atom_id res chain seq x y z
N ALA A 1 -6.60 11.08 7.78
CA ALA A 1 -5.65 10.94 6.66
C ALA A 1 -4.20 11.16 7.14
N PHE A 2 -3.46 10.08 7.39
CA PHE A 2 -2.12 10.13 8.03
C PHE A 2 -1.06 10.88 7.20
N LEU A 3 -0.99 10.64 5.89
CA LEU A 3 -0.01 11.30 5.03
C LEU A 3 -0.22 12.82 4.96
N ILE A 4 -1.48 13.27 4.88
CA ILE A 4 -1.83 14.70 4.90
C ILE A 4 -1.36 15.34 6.21
N TRP A 5 -1.70 14.73 7.34
CA TRP A 5 -1.27 15.20 8.65
C TRP A 5 0.27 15.26 8.73
N ARG A 6 0.97 14.23 8.25
CA ARG A 6 2.44 14.19 8.26
C ARG A 6 3.05 15.31 7.42
N LEU A 7 2.55 15.55 6.20
CA LEU A 7 3.01 16.64 5.33
C LEU A 7 2.78 18.01 6.00
N GLN A 8 1.64 18.20 6.65
CA GLN A 8 1.35 19.43 7.40
C GLN A 8 2.32 19.63 8.58
N ASN A 9 2.64 18.56 9.33
CA ASN A 9 3.60 18.65 10.44
C ASN A 9 5.02 18.96 9.95
N GLU A 10 5.44 18.38 8.82
CA GLU A 10 6.74 18.69 8.21
C GLU A 10 6.84 20.17 7.81
N ARG A 11 5.77 20.74 7.25
CA ARG A 11 5.72 22.16 6.92
C ARG A 11 5.66 23.05 8.16
N VAL A 12 4.72 22.78 9.07
CA VAL A 12 4.36 23.69 10.17
C VAL A 12 5.31 23.55 11.37
N ILE A 13 5.62 22.32 11.79
CA ILE A 13 6.44 22.08 12.99
C ILE A 13 7.92 22.08 12.65
N ARG A 14 8.29 21.49 11.50
CA ARG A 14 9.70 21.36 11.09
C ARG A 14 10.16 22.47 10.16
N ALA A 15 9.31 23.46 9.87
CA ALA A 15 9.59 24.60 9.00
C ALA A 15 10.21 24.20 7.65
N LYS A 16 9.82 23.04 7.10
CA LYS A 16 10.25 22.63 5.77
C LYS A 16 9.43 23.32 4.71
N GLU A 17 10.05 23.55 3.55
CA GLU A 17 9.32 23.95 2.35
C GLU A 17 8.21 22.95 2.02
N PRO A 18 7.09 23.42 1.43
CA PRO A 18 6.04 22.53 0.95
C PRO A 18 6.62 21.46 0.01
N ALA A 19 6.22 20.21 0.21
CA ALA A 19 6.58 19.14 -0.71
C ALA A 19 6.01 19.43 -2.10
N SER A 20 6.81 19.18 -3.13
CA SER A 20 6.38 19.26 -4.52
C SER A 20 5.31 18.21 -4.83
N GLU A 21 4.53 18.42 -5.88
CA GLU A 21 3.52 17.44 -6.35
C GLU A 21 4.14 16.07 -6.62
N HIS A 22 5.33 16.04 -7.21
CA HIS A 22 6.05 14.80 -7.50
C HIS A 22 6.46 14.06 -6.20
N GLU A 23 6.94 14.79 -5.19
CA GLU A 23 7.23 14.19 -3.89
C GLU A 23 5.98 13.69 -3.18
N ILE A 24 4.87 14.43 -3.26
CA ILE A 24 3.59 14.02 -2.68
C ILE A 24 3.12 12.72 -3.35
N TYR A 25 3.17 12.65 -4.67
CA TYR A 25 2.81 11.45 -5.44
C TYR A 25 3.68 10.25 -5.06
N ASN A 26 5.01 10.39 -5.05
CA ASN A 26 5.92 9.30 -4.68
C ASN A 26 5.72 8.83 -3.22
N ARG A 27 5.46 9.75 -2.29
CA ARG A 27 5.16 9.41 -0.89
C ARG A 27 3.81 8.74 -0.74
N TRP A 28 2.82 9.15 -1.52
CA TRP A 28 1.52 8.48 -1.58
C TRP A 28 1.68 7.05 -2.11
N LEU A 29 2.34 6.86 -3.25
CA LEU A 29 2.65 5.53 -3.79
C LEU A 29 3.37 4.65 -2.77
N LYS A 30 4.42 5.17 -2.13
CA LYS A 30 5.15 4.43 -1.08
C LYS A 30 4.24 4.04 0.10
N THR A 31 3.35 4.93 0.52
CA THR A 31 2.41 4.65 1.63
C THR A 31 1.44 3.53 1.25
N ILE A 32 0.92 3.58 0.03
CA ILE A 32 -0.01 2.58 -0.49
C ILE A 32 0.69 1.22 -0.67
N ASN A 33 1.90 1.19 -1.25
CA ASN A 33 2.69 -0.03 -1.40
C ASN A 33 3.05 -0.68 -0.06
N ASN A 34 3.40 0.14 0.94
CA ASN A 34 3.65 -0.37 2.28
C ASN A 34 2.39 -0.99 2.90
N GLN A 35 1.23 -0.38 2.71
CA GLN A 35 -0.03 -0.94 3.23
C GLN A 35 -0.38 -2.25 2.53
N LEU A 36 -0.21 -2.33 1.20
CA LEU A 36 -0.39 -3.57 0.44
C LEU A 36 0.51 -4.69 0.97
N GLY A 37 1.80 -4.40 1.18
CA GLY A 37 2.74 -5.38 1.72
C GLY A 37 2.40 -5.83 3.14
N LEU A 38 1.88 -4.93 3.98
CA LEU A 38 1.40 -5.27 5.32
C LEU A 38 0.16 -6.16 5.27
N ASP A 39 -0.84 -5.79 4.47
CA ASP A 39 -2.07 -6.56 4.31
C ASP A 39 -1.78 -7.97 3.77
N HIS A 40 -0.83 -8.06 2.82
CA HIS A 40 -0.32 -9.32 2.30
C HIS A 40 0.36 -10.15 3.39
N ALA A 41 1.33 -9.59 4.12
CA ALA A 41 2.02 -10.32 5.18
C ALA A 41 1.03 -10.80 6.27
N MET A 42 -0.01 -10.02 6.55
CA MET A 42 -1.04 -10.37 7.52
C MET A 42 -1.97 -11.51 7.07
N THR A 43 -1.89 -11.99 5.84
CA THR A 43 -2.64 -13.18 5.41
C THR A 43 -1.95 -14.49 5.74
N GLU A 44 -0.71 -14.45 6.23
CA GLU A 44 0.08 -15.63 6.57
C GLU A 44 -0.53 -16.38 7.77
N GLU A 45 -1.35 -17.40 7.49
CA GLU A 45 -2.03 -18.21 8.51
C GLU A 45 -1.04 -18.93 9.44
N GLY A 46 0.14 -19.32 8.96
CA GLY A 46 1.17 -19.92 9.81
C GLY A 46 1.65 -18.99 10.93
N LYS A 47 1.70 -17.68 10.66
CA LYS A 47 2.18 -16.66 11.60
C LYS A 47 1.06 -16.05 12.45
N TYR A 48 -0.11 -15.83 11.86
CA TYR A 48 -1.22 -15.11 12.51
C TYR A 48 -2.41 -16.01 12.89
N GLY A 49 -2.42 -17.27 12.47
CA GLY A 49 -3.47 -18.24 12.78
C GLY A 49 -4.86 -17.72 12.43
N LYS A 50 -5.82 -17.86 13.35
CA LYS A 50 -7.19 -17.36 13.19
C LYS A 50 -7.31 -15.83 13.06
N ARG A 51 -6.24 -15.08 13.33
CA ARG A 51 -6.18 -13.62 13.18
C ARG A 51 -5.66 -13.20 11.82
N ALA A 52 -5.23 -14.14 10.98
CA ALA A 52 -4.81 -13.84 9.62
C ALA A 52 -5.95 -13.19 8.83
N ILE A 53 -5.60 -12.20 8.02
CA ILE A 53 -6.53 -11.59 7.09
C ILE A 53 -6.82 -12.60 5.98
N LYS A 54 -8.09 -12.74 5.60
CA LYS A 54 -8.46 -13.63 4.50
C LYS A 54 -7.86 -13.11 3.19
N ASN A 55 -7.17 -13.97 2.44
CA ASN A 55 -6.65 -13.65 1.11
C ASN A 55 -7.71 -13.01 0.20
N ALA A 56 -8.94 -13.54 0.20
CA ALA A 56 -10.05 -13.00 -0.59
C ALA A 56 -10.41 -11.55 -0.24
N LEU A 57 -10.21 -11.13 1.01
CA LEU A 57 -10.43 -9.75 1.42
C LEU A 57 -9.34 -8.84 0.84
N VAL A 58 -8.07 -9.22 0.96
CA VAL A 58 -6.94 -8.47 0.39
C VAL A 58 -7.08 -8.35 -1.12
N LEU A 59 -7.33 -9.45 -1.83
CA LEU A 59 -7.57 -9.47 -3.28
C LEU A 59 -8.70 -8.51 -3.69
N LYS A 60 -9.80 -8.48 -2.95
CA LYS A 60 -10.95 -7.60 -3.25
C LYS A 60 -10.65 -6.14 -2.96
N THR A 61 -9.97 -5.83 -1.85
CA THR A 61 -9.61 -4.47 -1.44
C THR A 61 -8.67 -3.81 -2.43
N TRP A 62 -7.68 -4.56 -2.90
CA TRP A 62 -6.61 -4.05 -3.75
C TRP A 62 -6.89 -4.13 -5.25
N ARG A 63 -7.97 -4.84 -5.63
CA ARG A 63 -8.47 -4.86 -7.00
C ARG A 63 -8.74 -3.43 -7.49
N LYS A 64 -8.34 -3.13 -8.72
CA LYS A 64 -8.40 -1.79 -9.36
C LYS A 64 -7.48 -0.71 -8.79
N VAL A 65 -6.77 -0.97 -7.70
CA VAL A 65 -5.74 -0.05 -7.16
C VAL A 65 -4.36 -0.42 -7.71
N LEU A 66 -4.14 -1.70 -7.99
CA LEU A 66 -2.90 -2.17 -8.59
C LEU A 66 -2.77 -1.70 -10.04
N LYS A 67 -1.55 -1.32 -10.41
CA LYS A 67 -1.21 -1.02 -11.79
C LYS A 67 -1.42 -2.28 -12.64
N ASP A 68 -2.01 -2.12 -13.82
CA ASP A 68 -2.27 -3.24 -14.73
C ASP A 68 -3.08 -4.39 -14.10
N ASP A 69 -4.00 -4.12 -13.16
CA ASP A 69 -4.85 -5.11 -12.46
C ASP A 69 -5.49 -6.17 -13.39
N HIS A 70 -5.79 -5.80 -14.63
CA HIS A 70 -6.36 -6.68 -15.65
C HIS A 70 -5.40 -7.77 -16.17
N LYS A 71 -4.08 -7.59 -15.98
CA LYS A 71 -3.03 -8.56 -16.36
C LYS A 71 -2.62 -9.45 -15.19
N LEU A 72 -3.07 -9.14 -13.96
CA LEU A 72 -2.73 -9.91 -12.78
C LEU A 72 -3.54 -11.21 -12.70
N PRO A 73 -2.93 -12.32 -12.27
CA PRO A 73 -3.67 -13.52 -11.88
C PRO A 73 -4.70 -13.21 -10.80
N LYS A 74 -5.80 -13.98 -10.73
CA LYS A 74 -6.84 -13.76 -9.70
C LYS A 74 -6.31 -13.94 -8.27
N ASP A 75 -5.23 -14.69 -8.13
CA ASP A 75 -4.55 -15.08 -6.91
C ASP A 75 -3.13 -14.48 -6.85
N TRP A 76 -2.96 -13.28 -7.42
CA TRP A 76 -1.69 -12.53 -7.44
C TRP A 76 -1.02 -12.34 -6.08
N ILE A 77 -1.73 -12.58 -5.00
CA ILE A 77 -1.21 -12.57 -3.63
C ILE A 77 -0.10 -13.62 -3.39
N TRP A 78 0.03 -14.62 -4.27
CA TRP A 78 1.11 -15.61 -4.21
C TRP A 78 2.31 -15.25 -5.10
N GLU A 79 2.15 -14.24 -5.96
CA GLU A 79 3.18 -13.80 -6.89
C GLU A 79 4.10 -12.78 -6.22
N THR A 80 5.38 -13.13 -6.09
CA THR A 80 6.37 -12.26 -5.44
C THR A 80 6.64 -10.99 -6.28
N GLU A 81 6.40 -11.06 -7.59
CA GLU A 81 6.63 -9.96 -8.54
C GLU A 81 5.50 -8.92 -8.57
N VAL A 82 4.30 -9.22 -8.06
CA VAL A 82 3.16 -8.27 -8.08
C VAL A 82 3.32 -7.14 -7.06
N LEU A 83 4.37 -7.23 -6.23
CA LEU A 83 4.84 -6.16 -5.35
C LEU A 83 5.53 -4.99 -6.09
N VAL A 84 5.55 -4.97 -7.43
CA VAL A 84 6.06 -3.82 -8.22
C VAL A 84 5.27 -2.52 -8.05
N GLY A 85 4.16 -2.58 -7.30
CA GLY A 85 3.54 -1.42 -6.69
C GLY A 85 2.39 -0.80 -7.47
N VAL A 86 1.66 0.04 -6.75
CA VAL A 86 0.62 0.92 -7.28
C VAL A 86 1.25 1.95 -8.21
N GLY A 87 0.54 2.31 -9.29
CA GLY A 87 0.99 3.26 -10.31
C GLY A 87 -0.15 4.17 -10.73
#